data_AF-A0A2D8XBF7-F1
#
_entry.id   AF-A0A2D8XBF7-F1
#
_cell.length_a   1.000
_cell.length_b   1.000
_cell.length_c   1.000
_cell.angle_alpha   90.00
_cell.angle_beta   90.00
_cell.angle_gamma   90.00
#
_symmetry.space_group_name_H-M   'P 1'
#
loop_
_entity.id
_entity.type
_entity.pdbx_description
1 polymer ?
#
loop_
_entity_poly.entity_id
_entity_poly.type
_entity_poly.pdbx_seq_one_letter_code
_entity_poly.pdbx_strand_id
1 'polypeptide(L)'
;MEGLRNRLTGRRFGAIVPMHTYGHAVDMEPLIAVAARYGIPIVEDAAESLGSVYKGEKCGSLGRVAAISFNGNKIITTGGGGAIVTDDAELAARAKHLTTTAKVAHRWAFDHDAVGYNYRLPNLNAALGCAQLESLPSYIERKRSLAERYVSAFDAVPGVSVFRERCFGRANYWLNCLLLDEPSVETRDAVLEATNDAGLMTRPTWTLMNDLPIYAGAPAMPLEGARNIEARLINVPSSVLLGENPC
;
A
#
# COMPACT_ATOMS: atom_id res chain seq x y z
N MET A 1 -11.82 13.31 -26.54
CA MET A 1 -10.36 13.59 -26.65
C MET A 1 -9.62 12.26 -26.61
N GLU A 2 -8.84 11.97 -27.65
CA GLU A 2 -7.97 10.79 -27.68
C GLU A 2 -6.83 11.00 -26.68
N GLY A 3 -6.92 10.41 -25.49
CA GLY A 3 -5.90 10.56 -24.42
C GLY A 3 -4.52 9.98 -24.80
N LEU A 4 -3.51 10.21 -23.96
CA LEU A 4 -2.14 9.75 -24.18
C LEU A 4 -2.09 8.23 -24.46
N ARG A 5 -1.32 7.83 -25.47
CA ARG A 5 -1.16 6.41 -25.86
C ARG A 5 0.26 5.93 -25.62
N ASN A 6 0.38 4.69 -25.17
CA ASN A 6 1.63 3.97 -25.05
C ASN A 6 2.17 3.65 -26.45
N ARG A 7 3.41 4.05 -26.75
CA ARG A 7 4.01 3.88 -28.09
C ARG A 7 4.25 2.43 -28.50
N LEU A 8 4.46 1.54 -27.53
CA LEU A 8 4.72 0.12 -27.78
C LEU A 8 3.43 -0.65 -28.05
N THR A 9 2.36 -0.36 -27.31
CA THR A 9 1.12 -1.14 -27.35
C THR A 9 -0.03 -0.43 -28.09
N GLY A 10 0.09 0.87 -28.37
CA GLY A 10 -0.98 1.72 -28.91
C GLY A 10 -2.14 1.98 -27.94
N ARG A 11 -2.13 1.38 -26.74
CA ARG A 11 -3.20 1.49 -25.74
C ARG A 11 -3.18 2.85 -25.06
N ARG A 12 -4.36 3.37 -24.69
CA ARG A 12 -4.50 4.62 -23.93
C ARG A 12 -4.05 4.40 -22.48
N PHE A 13 -3.33 5.36 -21.90
CA PHE A 13 -3.10 5.39 -20.46
C PHE A 13 -4.42 5.69 -19.73
N GLY A 14 -4.82 4.79 -18.84
CA GLY A 14 -6.08 4.90 -18.09
C GLY A 14 -5.91 5.66 -16.77
N ALA A 15 -4.84 5.36 -16.03
CA ALA A 15 -4.50 5.96 -14.75
C ALA A 15 -3.01 5.73 -14.45
N ILE A 16 -2.48 6.48 -13.49
CA ILE A 16 -1.23 6.18 -12.78
C ILE A 16 -1.62 5.63 -11.40
N VAL A 17 -1.06 4.49 -11.00
CA VAL A 17 -1.41 3.82 -9.74
C VAL A 17 -0.19 3.75 -8.82
N PRO A 18 0.16 4.84 -8.10
CA PRO A 18 1.24 4.79 -7.12
C PRO A 18 0.80 4.00 -5.89
N MET A 19 1.69 3.14 -5.39
CA MET A 19 1.48 2.36 -4.17
C MET A 19 2.38 2.86 -3.04
N HIS A 20 1.78 3.27 -1.92
CA HIS A 20 2.49 3.72 -0.73
C HIS A 20 3.04 2.53 0.07
N THR A 21 4.11 1.96 -0.47
CA THR A 21 4.65 0.64 -0.10
C THR A 21 5.19 0.64 1.33
N TYR A 22 4.90 -0.41 2.09
CA TYR A 22 5.31 -0.61 3.49
C TYR A 22 4.80 0.46 4.45
N GLY A 23 3.86 1.31 4.00
CA GLY A 23 3.39 2.46 4.75
C GLY A 23 4.20 3.74 4.55
N HIS A 24 5.15 3.74 3.60
CA HIS A 24 5.91 4.92 3.25
C HIS A 24 5.24 5.66 2.09
N ALA A 25 5.15 6.99 2.20
CA ALA A 25 4.62 7.82 1.14
C ALA A 25 5.51 7.73 -0.12
N VAL A 26 4.87 7.67 -1.28
CA VAL A 26 5.54 7.86 -2.57
C VAL A 26 5.85 9.35 -2.73
N ASP A 27 6.87 9.71 -3.47
CA ASP A 27 7.07 11.12 -3.83
C ASP A 27 6.00 11.56 -4.85
N MET A 28 4.91 12.11 -4.35
CA MET A 28 3.70 12.36 -5.14
C MET A 28 3.80 13.62 -6.01
N GLU A 29 4.52 14.65 -5.59
CA GLU A 29 4.68 15.91 -6.35
C GLU A 29 5.15 15.70 -7.80
N PRO A 30 6.25 14.98 -8.09
CA PRO A 30 6.65 14.74 -9.48
C PRO A 30 5.62 13.91 -10.26
N LEU A 31 4.93 12.96 -9.60
CA LEU A 31 3.89 12.16 -10.25
C LEU A 31 2.66 13.00 -10.60
N ILE A 32 2.22 13.87 -9.69
CA ILE A 32 1.12 14.80 -9.91
C ILE A 32 1.45 15.75 -11.06
N ALA A 33 2.68 16.27 -11.13
CA ALA A 33 3.10 17.13 -12.23
C ALA A 33 3.03 16.43 -13.59
N VAL A 34 3.48 15.17 -13.68
CA VAL A 34 3.39 14.36 -14.91
C VAL A 34 1.93 14.03 -15.24
N ALA A 35 1.15 13.60 -14.25
CA ALA A 35 -0.26 13.29 -14.39
C ALA A 35 -1.06 14.48 -14.95
N ALA A 36 -0.84 15.67 -14.39
CA ALA A 36 -1.46 16.92 -14.83
C ALA A 36 -1.05 17.28 -16.27
N ARG A 37 0.24 17.19 -16.60
CA ARG A 37 0.77 17.48 -17.94
C ARG A 37 0.10 16.66 -19.04
N TYR A 38 -0.21 15.39 -18.76
CA TYR A 38 -0.76 14.48 -19.76
C TYR A 38 -2.25 14.16 -19.56
N GLY A 39 -2.91 14.78 -18.58
CA GLY A 39 -4.32 14.54 -18.27
C GLY A 39 -4.64 13.10 -17.86
N ILE A 40 -3.73 12.44 -17.13
CA ILE A 40 -3.91 11.06 -16.66
C ILE A 40 -4.31 11.10 -15.19
N PRO A 41 -5.43 10.48 -14.77
CA PRO A 41 -5.83 10.47 -13.37
C PRO A 41 -4.90 9.60 -12.52
N ILE A 42 -4.69 10.00 -11.27
CA ILE A 42 -4.00 9.20 -10.26
C ILE A 42 -5.03 8.41 -9.45
N VAL A 43 -4.78 7.12 -9.26
CA VAL A 43 -5.50 6.24 -8.34
C VAL A 43 -4.51 5.77 -7.28
N GLU A 44 -4.59 6.27 -6.06
CA GLU A 44 -3.64 5.86 -5.01
C GLU A 44 -3.96 4.46 -4.50
N ASP A 45 -2.95 3.59 -4.48
CA ASP A 45 -2.98 2.40 -3.64
C ASP A 45 -2.40 2.77 -2.27
N ALA A 46 -3.32 3.08 -1.35
CA ALA A 46 -3.05 3.41 0.04
C ALA A 46 -3.32 2.23 0.97
N ALA A 47 -3.33 0.99 0.45
CA ALA A 47 -3.65 -0.21 1.22
C ALA A 47 -2.73 -0.43 2.43
N GLU A 48 -1.53 0.14 2.39
CA GLU A 48 -0.48 -0.03 3.40
C GLU A 48 -0.23 1.24 4.21
N SER A 49 -0.78 2.38 3.79
CA SER A 49 -0.37 3.69 4.26
C SER A 49 -1.43 4.44 5.04
N LEU A 50 -2.51 3.78 5.49
CA LEU A 50 -3.51 4.43 6.34
C LEU A 50 -2.84 5.13 7.53
N GLY A 51 -3.06 6.44 7.65
CA GLY A 51 -2.48 7.29 8.69
C GLY A 51 -1.13 7.94 8.32
N SER A 52 -0.49 7.50 7.25
CA SER A 52 0.75 8.09 6.73
C SER A 52 0.49 9.45 6.06
N VAL A 53 1.54 10.25 5.96
CA VAL A 53 1.48 11.65 5.52
C VAL A 53 2.52 11.93 4.43
N TYR A 54 2.16 12.73 3.43
CA TYR A 54 3.03 13.33 2.43
C TYR A 54 2.85 14.86 2.45
N LYS A 55 3.91 15.62 2.75
CA LYS A 55 3.93 17.09 2.82
C LYS A 55 2.73 17.72 3.56
N GLY A 56 2.32 17.10 4.67
CA GLY A 56 1.19 17.53 5.51
C GLY A 56 -0.15 16.88 5.18
N GLU A 57 -0.30 16.30 3.98
CA GLU A 57 -1.53 15.66 3.51
C GLU A 57 -1.53 14.15 3.76
N LYS A 58 -2.71 13.54 3.93
CA LYS A 58 -2.80 12.10 4.16
C LYS A 58 -2.52 11.31 2.87
N CYS A 59 -1.80 10.20 2.98
CA CYS A 59 -1.74 9.23 1.88
C CYS A 59 -3.15 8.70 1.60
N GLY A 60 -3.57 8.72 0.34
CA GLY A 60 -4.93 8.41 -0.09
C GLY A 60 -5.85 9.62 -0.34
N SER A 61 -5.34 10.86 -0.16
CA SER A 61 -6.07 12.10 -0.49
C SER A 61 -5.36 12.97 -1.55
N LEU A 62 -4.36 12.43 -2.25
CA LEU A 62 -3.51 13.16 -3.20
C LEU A 62 -3.88 12.89 -4.66
N GLY A 63 -4.54 11.76 -4.93
CA GLY A 63 -5.06 11.34 -6.22
C GLY A 63 -6.53 11.67 -6.40
N ARG A 64 -7.10 11.20 -7.52
CA ARG A 64 -8.54 11.34 -7.78
C ARG A 64 -9.37 10.43 -6.88
N VAL A 65 -8.83 9.27 -6.55
CA VAL A 65 -9.45 8.24 -5.72
C VAL A 65 -8.36 7.36 -5.14
N ALA A 66 -8.58 6.81 -3.94
CA ALA A 66 -7.67 5.87 -3.34
C ALA A 66 -8.37 4.63 -2.82
N ALA A 67 -7.62 3.52 -2.78
CA ALA A 67 -8.03 2.29 -2.14
C ALA A 67 -7.29 2.10 -0.81
N ILE A 68 -8.02 1.72 0.23
CA ILE A 68 -7.50 1.41 1.56
C ILE A 68 -7.86 -0.04 1.87
N SER A 69 -6.98 -0.76 2.56
CA SER A 69 -7.19 -2.15 2.98
C SER A 69 -7.33 -2.26 4.49
N PHE A 70 -8.23 -3.13 4.93
CA PHE A 70 -8.44 -3.53 6.32
C PHE A 70 -8.28 -5.04 6.48
N ASN A 71 -7.45 -5.67 5.65
CA ASN A 71 -7.12 -7.09 5.79
C ASN A 71 -6.48 -7.39 7.15
N GLY A 72 -6.51 -8.66 7.59
CA GLY A 72 -6.03 -9.10 8.91
C GLY A 72 -4.62 -8.63 9.30
N ASN A 73 -3.73 -8.42 8.33
CA ASN A 73 -2.36 -8.00 8.57
C ASN A 73 -2.13 -6.48 8.49
N LYS A 74 -3.13 -5.66 8.12
CA LYS A 74 -3.01 -4.21 7.98
C LYS A 74 -2.91 -3.51 9.34
N ILE A 75 -2.50 -2.23 9.34
CA ILE A 75 -2.32 -1.46 10.59
C ILE A 75 -3.57 -1.44 11.48
N ILE A 76 -4.74 -1.46 10.84
CA ILE A 76 -6.02 -1.80 11.45
C ILE A 76 -6.71 -2.86 10.59
N THR A 77 -7.64 -3.60 11.17
CA THR A 77 -8.34 -4.67 10.46
C THR A 77 -9.84 -4.66 10.68
N THR A 78 -10.57 -5.17 9.70
CA THR A 78 -11.98 -5.56 9.82
C THR A 78 -12.14 -7.08 9.70
N GLY A 79 -11.06 -7.85 9.94
CA GLY A 79 -10.92 -9.26 9.56
C GLY A 79 -10.59 -9.40 8.07
N GLY A 80 -11.48 -8.86 7.23
CA GLY A 80 -11.27 -8.62 5.80
C GLY A 80 -12.13 -7.42 5.37
N GLY A 81 -11.59 -6.56 4.51
CA GLY A 81 -12.29 -5.37 4.05
C GLY A 81 -11.38 -4.33 3.42
N GLY A 82 -12.01 -3.24 2.97
CA GLY A 82 -11.32 -2.08 2.42
C GLY A 82 -12.28 -0.91 2.23
N ALA A 83 -11.74 0.22 1.78
CA ALA A 83 -12.51 1.41 1.47
C ALA A 83 -12.02 2.05 0.17
N ILE A 84 -12.94 2.74 -0.50
CA ILE A 84 -12.64 3.69 -1.55
C ILE A 84 -12.83 5.08 -0.96
N VAL A 85 -11.85 5.96 -1.11
CA VAL A 85 -11.93 7.35 -0.65
C VAL A 85 -11.69 8.30 -1.82
N THR A 86 -12.49 9.37 -1.89
CA THR A 86 -12.44 10.37 -2.96
C THR A 86 -13.21 11.62 -2.52
N ASP A 87 -12.82 12.79 -3.03
CA ASP A 87 -13.57 14.05 -2.90
C ASP A 87 -14.57 14.25 -4.06
N ASP A 88 -14.59 13.36 -5.05
CA ASP A 88 -15.51 13.38 -6.19
C ASP A 88 -16.82 12.67 -5.80
N ALA A 89 -17.86 13.46 -5.49
CA ALA A 89 -19.16 12.95 -5.06
C ALA A 89 -19.85 12.06 -6.12
N GLU A 90 -19.64 12.35 -7.42
CA GLU A 90 -20.19 11.53 -8.51
C GLU A 90 -19.46 10.18 -8.58
N LEU A 91 -18.13 10.19 -8.42
CA LEU A 91 -17.33 8.97 -8.35
C LEU A 91 -17.72 8.11 -7.14
N ALA A 92 -17.91 8.74 -5.97
CA ALA A 92 -18.34 8.05 -4.75
C ALA A 92 -19.73 7.41 -4.92
N ALA A 93 -20.69 8.15 -5.48
CA ALA A 93 -22.03 7.63 -5.77
C ALA A 93 -21.98 6.46 -6.75
N ARG A 94 -21.17 6.57 -7.81
CA ARG A 94 -20.97 5.50 -8.79
C ARG A 94 -20.31 4.26 -8.17
N ALA A 95 -19.27 4.44 -7.35
CA ALA A 95 -18.62 3.33 -6.66
C ALA A 95 -19.61 2.61 -5.72
N LYS A 96 -20.39 3.36 -4.94
CA LYS A 96 -21.46 2.80 -4.08
C LYS A 96 -22.50 2.03 -4.89
N HIS A 97 -22.95 2.58 -6.02
CA HIS A 97 -23.88 1.91 -6.92
C HIS A 97 -23.33 0.57 -7.42
N LEU A 98 -22.12 0.58 -7.99
CA LEU A 98 -21.49 -0.64 -8.54
C LEU A 98 -21.21 -1.68 -7.47
N THR A 99 -20.75 -1.29 -6.27
CA THR A 99 -20.44 -2.21 -5.15
C THR A 99 -21.68 -2.80 -4.47
N THR A 100 -22.87 -2.28 -4.80
CA THR A 100 -24.16 -2.72 -4.27
C THR A 100 -25.04 -3.36 -5.36
N THR A 101 -24.41 -4.08 -6.30
CA THR A 101 -25.04 -4.77 -7.42
C THR A 101 -25.71 -3.85 -8.45
N ALA A 102 -25.39 -2.56 -8.49
CA ALA A 102 -25.98 -1.57 -9.42
C ALA A 102 -27.52 -1.56 -9.40
N LYS A 103 -28.10 -1.76 -8.21
CA LYS A 103 -29.56 -1.80 -8.04
C LYS A 103 -30.15 -0.40 -8.14
N VAL A 104 -31.17 -0.22 -8.96
CA VAL A 104 -31.93 1.03 -9.06
C VAL A 104 -32.89 1.14 -7.87
N ALA A 105 -32.94 2.31 -7.23
CA ALA A 105 -33.81 2.55 -6.10
C ALA A 105 -35.28 2.51 -6.52
N HIS A 106 -36.03 1.55 -5.98
CA HIS A 106 -37.45 1.42 -6.24
C HIS A 106 -38.15 0.74 -5.05
N ARG A 107 -39.44 1.00 -4.86
CA ARG A 107 -40.19 0.55 -3.67
C ARG A 107 -40.35 -0.97 -3.57
N TRP A 108 -40.41 -1.66 -4.71
CA TRP A 108 -40.58 -3.13 -4.78
C TRP A 108 -39.77 -3.80 -5.90
N ALA A 109 -39.69 -3.17 -7.08
CA ALA A 109 -38.89 -3.66 -8.20
C ALA A 109 -37.41 -3.87 -7.86
N PHE A 110 -36.80 -4.83 -8.55
CA PHE A 110 -35.42 -5.27 -8.34
C PHE A 110 -34.63 -5.15 -9.65
N ASP A 111 -34.63 -3.93 -10.20
CA ASP A 111 -34.01 -3.63 -11.48
C ASP A 111 -32.56 -3.17 -11.32
N HIS A 112 -31.78 -3.39 -12.38
CA HIS A 112 -30.36 -3.10 -12.44
C HIS A 112 -30.04 -2.41 -13.77
N ASP A 113 -29.27 -1.31 -13.74
CA ASP A 113 -28.96 -0.48 -14.92
C ASP A 113 -27.51 -0.66 -15.43
N ALA A 114 -26.71 -1.45 -14.72
CA ALA A 114 -25.33 -1.78 -15.07
C ALA A 114 -24.92 -3.13 -14.47
N VAL A 115 -23.77 -3.66 -14.93
CA VAL A 115 -23.10 -4.77 -14.24
C VAL A 115 -22.49 -4.23 -12.95
N GLY A 116 -22.99 -4.71 -11.82
CA GLY A 116 -22.46 -4.43 -10.49
C GLY A 116 -21.88 -5.66 -9.80
N TYR A 117 -21.42 -5.47 -8.58
CA TYR A 117 -20.73 -6.46 -7.74
C TYR A 117 -21.33 -6.45 -6.34
N ASN A 118 -21.14 -7.54 -5.60
CA ASN A 118 -21.47 -7.59 -4.18
C ASN A 118 -20.20 -7.42 -3.34
N TYR A 119 -19.76 -6.16 -3.17
CA TYR A 119 -18.54 -5.79 -2.44
C TYR A 119 -18.84 -5.03 -1.15
N ARG A 120 -20.08 -5.10 -0.65
CA ARG A 120 -20.47 -4.49 0.63
C ARG A 120 -19.69 -5.11 1.78
N LEU A 121 -19.14 -4.24 2.63
CA LEU A 121 -18.59 -4.64 3.92
C LEU A 121 -19.75 -5.01 4.87
N PRO A 122 -19.79 -6.22 5.44
CA PRO A 122 -20.81 -6.57 6.42
C PRO A 122 -20.72 -5.70 7.68
N ASN A 123 -21.85 -5.45 8.35
CA ASN A 123 -21.91 -4.58 9.53
C ASN A 123 -21.01 -5.06 10.69
N LEU A 124 -20.81 -6.37 10.86
CA LEU A 124 -19.90 -6.90 11.88
C LEU A 124 -18.45 -6.47 11.62
N ASN A 125 -17.99 -6.59 10.38
CA ASN A 125 -16.67 -6.14 9.94
C ASN A 125 -16.54 -4.61 10.12
N ALA A 126 -17.58 -3.85 9.76
CA ALA A 126 -17.60 -2.40 9.93
C ALA A 126 -17.51 -1.99 11.41
N ALA A 127 -18.23 -2.67 12.32
CA ALA A 127 -18.18 -2.40 13.75
C ALA A 127 -16.76 -2.60 14.34
N LEU A 128 -16.08 -3.68 13.94
CA LEU A 128 -14.67 -3.88 14.29
C LEU A 128 -13.79 -2.76 13.73
N GLY A 129 -14.03 -2.35 12.49
CA GLY A 129 -13.32 -1.23 11.85
C GLY A 129 -13.45 0.09 12.60
N CYS A 130 -14.66 0.42 13.09
CA CYS A 130 -14.88 1.62 13.91
C CYS A 130 -14.02 1.60 15.18
N ALA A 131 -14.05 0.51 15.95
CA ALA A 131 -13.24 0.36 17.16
C ALA A 131 -11.72 0.42 16.87
N GLN A 132 -11.31 -0.13 15.72
CA GLN A 132 -9.90 -0.09 15.31
C GLN A 132 -9.46 1.31 14.85
N LEU A 133 -10.32 2.07 14.17
CA LEU A 133 -10.03 3.46 13.77
C LEU A 133 -9.82 4.37 14.97
N GLU A 134 -10.54 4.17 16.06
CA GLU A 134 -10.32 4.88 17.34
C GLU A 134 -8.93 4.60 17.92
N SER A 135 -8.39 3.40 17.68
CA SER A 135 -7.05 2.98 18.15
C SER A 135 -5.91 3.37 17.21
N LEU A 136 -6.21 3.76 15.96
CA LEU A 136 -5.23 4.01 14.91
C LEU A 136 -4.10 4.98 15.32
N PRO A 137 -4.35 6.12 15.99
CA PRO A 137 -3.26 7.02 16.41
C PRO A 137 -2.24 6.35 17.31
N SER A 138 -2.69 5.55 18.29
CA SER A 138 -1.83 4.80 19.21
C SER A 138 -1.06 3.71 18.47
N TYR A 139 -1.70 3.01 17.53
CA TYR A 139 -1.04 1.98 16.73
C TYR A 139 0.08 2.55 15.86
N ILE A 140 -0.13 3.71 15.23
CA ILE A 140 0.90 4.41 14.46
C ILE A 140 2.09 4.74 15.36
N GLU A 141 1.85 5.27 16.57
CA GLU A 141 2.95 5.65 17.46
C GLU A 141 3.77 4.43 17.92
N ARG A 142 3.10 3.33 18.27
CA ARG A 142 3.79 2.06 18.62
C ARG A 142 4.61 1.52 17.47
N LYS A 143 4.09 1.59 16.24
CA LYS A 143 4.81 1.14 15.02
C LYS A 143 6.05 1.97 14.77
N ARG A 144 5.98 3.28 15.01
CA ARG A 144 7.12 4.20 14.92
C ARG A 144 8.15 3.97 16.02
N SER A 145 7.71 3.75 17.26
CA SER A 145 8.58 3.35 18.36
C SER A 145 9.36 2.07 18.03
N LEU A 146 8.68 1.06 17.48
CA LEU A 146 9.32 -0.16 17.01
C LEU A 146 10.35 0.10 15.90
N ALA A 147 10.04 0.99 14.94
CA ALA A 147 10.96 1.36 13.89
C ALA A 147 12.27 1.97 14.46
N GLU A 148 12.16 2.87 15.43
CA GLU A 148 13.33 3.49 16.08
C GLU A 148 14.12 2.49 16.95
N ARG A 149 13.47 1.49 17.53
CA ARG A 149 14.16 0.36 18.18
C ARG A 149 14.96 -0.47 17.18
N TYR A 150 14.41 -0.74 15.99
CA TYR A 150 15.17 -1.40 14.94
C TYR A 150 16.35 -0.55 14.47
N VAL A 151 16.15 0.76 14.27
CA VAL A 151 17.24 1.68 13.91
C VAL A 151 18.36 1.59 14.93
N SER A 152 18.04 1.69 16.22
CA SER A 152 19.02 1.63 17.31
C SER A 152 19.73 0.27 17.39
N ALA A 153 19.01 -0.84 17.16
CA ALA A 153 19.57 -2.18 17.22
C ALA A 153 20.53 -2.49 16.06
N PHE A 154 20.29 -1.90 14.88
CA PHE A 154 21.08 -2.14 13.67
C PHE A 154 22.11 -1.04 13.37
N ASP A 155 22.14 0.06 14.12
CA ASP A 155 23.08 1.19 13.92
C ASP A 155 24.55 0.75 13.95
N ALA A 156 24.88 -0.21 14.80
CA ALA A 156 26.24 -0.74 14.96
C ALA A 156 26.51 -2.02 14.14
N VAL A 157 25.56 -2.48 13.31
CA VAL A 157 25.69 -3.73 12.53
C VAL A 157 26.15 -3.39 11.11
N PRO A 158 27.38 -3.74 10.69
CA PRO A 158 27.85 -3.42 9.35
C PRO A 158 27.08 -4.17 8.26
N GLY A 159 26.89 -3.53 7.10
CA GLY A 159 26.31 -4.17 5.92
C GLY A 159 24.78 -4.21 5.89
N VAL A 160 24.09 -3.62 6.87
CA VAL A 160 22.64 -3.54 6.93
C VAL A 160 22.17 -2.22 7.52
N SER A 161 21.10 -1.67 6.95
CA SER A 161 20.44 -0.47 7.46
C SER A 161 18.94 -0.67 7.53
N VAL A 162 18.26 0.13 8.36
CA VAL A 162 16.79 0.15 8.41
C VAL A 162 16.27 1.14 7.38
N PHE A 163 15.27 0.75 6.60
CA PHE A 163 14.60 1.66 5.68
C PHE A 163 13.76 2.69 6.45
N ARG A 164 14.08 3.98 6.27
CA ARG A 164 13.44 5.09 6.96
C ARG A 164 12.56 5.91 6.03
N GLU A 165 11.58 6.60 6.61
CA GLU A 165 10.79 7.61 5.91
C GLU A 165 11.67 8.72 5.33
N ARG A 166 11.21 9.32 4.22
CA ARG A 166 11.88 10.47 3.59
C ARG A 166 11.40 11.76 4.25
N CYS A 167 12.18 12.84 4.11
CA CYS A 167 11.89 14.14 4.74
C CYS A 167 10.52 14.74 4.36
N PHE A 168 9.96 14.34 3.21
CA PHE A 168 8.65 14.79 2.76
C PHE A 168 7.48 14.01 3.39
N GLY A 169 7.71 12.96 4.18
CA GLY A 169 6.64 12.10 4.65
C GLY A 169 6.78 11.63 6.09
N ARG A 170 5.64 11.22 6.65
CA ARG A 170 5.55 10.53 7.94
C ARG A 170 4.86 9.18 7.73
N ALA A 171 5.63 8.09 7.78
CA ALA A 171 5.17 6.73 7.57
C ALA A 171 4.47 6.16 8.80
N ASN A 172 3.54 5.24 8.56
CA ASN A 172 2.93 4.41 9.60
C ASN A 172 3.76 3.15 9.92
N TYR A 173 4.85 2.92 9.19
CA TYR A 173 5.73 1.74 9.28
C TYR A 173 4.96 0.41 9.31
N TRP A 174 4.02 0.24 8.37
CA TRP A 174 3.22 -0.98 8.27
C TRP A 174 4.10 -2.23 8.20
N LEU A 175 5.23 -2.17 7.50
CA LEU A 175 6.32 -3.13 7.67
C LEU A 175 7.63 -2.37 7.88
N ASN A 176 8.38 -2.78 8.90
CA ASN A 176 9.78 -2.38 9.05
C ASN A 176 10.63 -3.24 8.13
N CYS A 177 11.57 -2.59 7.43
CA CYS A 177 12.39 -3.23 6.43
C CYS A 177 13.87 -3.02 6.75
N LEU A 178 14.64 -4.09 6.69
CA LEU A 178 16.10 -4.04 6.61
C LEU A 178 16.51 -3.98 5.13
N LEU A 179 17.58 -3.26 4.86
CA LEU A 179 18.25 -3.19 3.57
C LEU A 179 19.71 -3.60 3.77
N LEU A 180 20.09 -4.72 3.18
CA LEU A 180 21.51 -5.08 3.05
C LEU A 180 22.20 -4.05 2.15
N ASP A 181 23.43 -3.64 2.44
CA ASP A 181 24.11 -2.59 1.67
C ASP A 181 24.38 -3.03 0.22
N GLU A 182 24.84 -4.27 0.06
CA GLU A 182 25.13 -4.88 -1.23
C GLU A 182 23.92 -5.69 -1.74
N PRO A 183 23.47 -5.47 -2.99
CA PRO A 183 22.38 -6.23 -3.57
C PRO A 183 22.84 -7.65 -3.95
N SER A 184 22.32 -8.67 -3.25
CA SER A 184 22.53 -10.08 -3.56
C SER A 184 21.35 -10.91 -3.07
N VAL A 185 20.65 -11.54 -4.01
CA VAL A 185 19.52 -12.44 -3.71
C VAL A 185 19.99 -13.60 -2.84
N GLU A 186 21.17 -14.13 -3.11
CA GLU A 186 21.78 -15.24 -2.36
C GLU A 186 22.02 -14.85 -0.90
N THR A 187 22.62 -13.68 -0.66
CA THR A 187 22.88 -13.17 0.69
C THR A 187 21.58 -12.88 1.42
N ARG A 188 20.62 -12.24 0.74
CA ARG A 188 19.30 -11.94 1.29
C ARG A 188 18.57 -13.22 1.69
N ASP A 189 18.56 -14.22 0.82
CA ASP A 189 17.90 -15.51 1.06
C ASP A 189 18.58 -16.30 2.19
N ALA A 190 19.91 -16.26 2.31
CA ALA A 190 20.62 -16.85 3.44
C ALA A 190 20.22 -16.21 4.79
N VAL A 191 20.02 -14.89 4.83
CA VAL A 191 19.50 -14.20 6.04
C VAL A 191 18.05 -14.61 6.31
N LEU A 192 17.21 -14.71 5.27
CA LEU A 192 15.83 -15.18 5.43
C LEU A 192 15.77 -16.60 5.99
N GLU A 193 16.58 -17.52 5.46
CA GLU A 193 16.67 -18.90 5.93
C GLU A 193 17.07 -18.93 7.42
N ALA A 194 18.20 -18.33 7.77
CA ALA A 194 18.70 -18.29 9.14
C ALA A 194 17.70 -17.68 10.14
N THR A 195 17.00 -16.61 9.74
CA THR A 195 16.02 -15.94 10.61
C THR A 195 14.69 -16.69 10.70
N ASN A 196 14.27 -17.42 9.65
CA ASN A 196 13.10 -18.29 9.72
C ASN A 196 13.38 -19.55 10.54
N ASP A 197 14.57 -20.14 10.43
CA ASP A 197 15.02 -21.26 11.29
C ASP A 197 15.06 -20.87 12.77
N ALA A 198 15.38 -19.60 13.05
CA ALA A 198 15.30 -19.02 14.39
C ALA A 198 13.87 -18.63 14.84
N GLY A 199 12.84 -18.87 14.02
CA GLY A 199 11.44 -18.58 14.35
C GLY A 199 11.02 -17.10 14.23
N LEU A 200 11.82 -16.25 13.59
CA LEU A 200 11.54 -14.81 13.47
C LEU A 200 10.59 -14.44 12.32
N MET A 201 10.23 -15.40 11.46
CA MET A 201 9.22 -15.22 10.39
C MET A 201 9.46 -14.01 9.45
N THR A 202 10.72 -13.71 9.12
CA THR A 202 11.08 -12.65 8.16
C THR A 202 10.61 -12.98 6.74
N ARG A 203 10.43 -11.98 5.89
CA ARG A 203 9.96 -12.15 4.50
C ARG A 203 10.74 -11.27 3.52
N PRO A 204 10.91 -11.67 2.25
CA PRO A 204 11.41 -10.77 1.21
C PRO A 204 10.36 -9.71 0.85
N THR A 205 10.68 -8.83 -0.10
CA THR A 205 9.67 -8.08 -0.86
C THR A 205 8.74 -9.03 -1.63
N TRP A 206 7.60 -8.52 -2.10
CA TRP A 206 6.81 -9.22 -3.12
C TRP A 206 7.62 -9.42 -4.40
N THR A 207 7.41 -10.55 -5.06
CA THR A 207 7.87 -10.80 -6.43
C THR A 207 7.41 -9.67 -7.34
N LEU A 208 8.31 -9.13 -8.15
CA LEU A 208 7.95 -8.07 -9.08
C LEU A 208 6.91 -8.59 -10.09
N MET A 209 5.89 -7.77 -10.36
CA MET A 209 4.75 -8.18 -11.19
C MET A 209 5.18 -8.66 -12.58
N ASN A 210 6.20 -8.04 -13.17
CA ASN A 210 6.70 -8.39 -14.50
C ASN A 210 7.39 -9.76 -14.58
N ASP A 211 7.67 -10.44 -13.47
CA ASP A 211 8.19 -11.81 -13.47
C ASP A 211 7.11 -12.87 -13.30
N LEU A 212 5.91 -12.45 -12.87
CA LEU A 212 4.81 -13.38 -12.72
C LEU A 212 4.32 -13.83 -14.10
N PRO A 213 4.14 -15.14 -14.35
CA PRO A 213 3.74 -15.65 -15.67
C PRO A 213 2.46 -15.01 -16.23
N ILE A 214 1.52 -14.65 -15.35
CA ILE A 214 0.26 -14.00 -15.74
C ILE A 214 0.45 -12.60 -16.35
N TYR A 215 1.60 -11.96 -16.11
CA TYR A 215 1.94 -10.62 -16.63
C TYR A 215 3.06 -10.63 -17.67
N ALA A 216 3.50 -11.80 -18.17
CA ALA A 216 4.62 -11.91 -19.12
C ALA A 216 4.42 -11.09 -20.42
N GLY A 217 3.18 -10.85 -20.84
CA GLY A 217 2.85 -10.02 -22.01
C GLY A 217 2.62 -8.53 -21.71
N ALA A 218 2.77 -8.10 -20.45
CA ALA A 218 2.59 -6.71 -20.05
C ALA A 218 3.86 -5.89 -20.38
N PRO A 219 3.72 -4.67 -20.95
CA PRO A 219 4.87 -3.82 -21.19
C PRO A 219 5.49 -3.34 -19.87
N ALA A 220 6.82 -3.37 -19.78
CA ALA A 220 7.58 -2.83 -18.66
C ALA A 220 8.75 -1.98 -19.17
N MET A 221 9.15 -1.00 -18.37
CA MET A 221 10.43 -0.27 -18.53
C MET A 221 11.56 -1.03 -17.82
N PRO A 222 12.84 -0.64 -17.97
CA PRO A 222 13.89 -1.11 -17.07
C PRO A 222 13.54 -0.82 -15.61
N LEU A 223 13.62 -1.84 -14.75
CA LEU A 223 13.18 -1.79 -13.34
C LEU A 223 14.36 -1.85 -12.36
N GLU A 224 15.49 -1.23 -12.70
CA GLU A 224 16.74 -1.31 -11.93
C GLU A 224 16.56 -1.01 -10.44
N GLY A 225 15.79 0.02 -10.11
CA GLY A 225 15.48 0.36 -8.71
C GLY A 225 14.68 -0.72 -7.99
N ALA A 226 13.65 -1.29 -8.64
CA ALA A 226 12.85 -2.37 -8.04
C ALA A 226 13.67 -3.65 -7.88
N ARG A 227 14.51 -3.98 -8.86
CA ARG A 227 15.46 -5.11 -8.80
C ARG A 227 16.48 -4.96 -7.70
N ASN A 228 17.01 -3.75 -7.52
CA ASN A 228 17.94 -3.46 -6.44
C ASN A 228 17.31 -3.72 -5.08
N ILE A 229 16.10 -3.20 -4.85
CA ILE A 229 15.35 -3.42 -3.60
C ILE A 229 15.01 -4.90 -3.41
N GLU A 230 14.57 -5.58 -4.47
CA GLU A 230 14.26 -7.02 -4.44
C GLU A 230 15.44 -7.87 -4.00
N ALA A 231 16.66 -7.52 -4.41
CA ALA A 231 17.88 -8.25 -4.07
C ALA A 231 18.38 -8.01 -2.64
N ARG A 232 17.86 -7.04 -1.88
CA ARG A 232 18.46 -6.63 -0.59
C ARG A 232 17.47 -6.38 0.57
N LEU A 233 16.17 -6.26 0.27
CA LEU A 233 15.16 -5.92 1.28
C LEU A 233 14.67 -7.15 2.03
N ILE A 234 14.57 -7.01 3.35
CA ILE A 234 14.02 -8.01 4.27
C ILE A 234 12.99 -7.34 5.18
N ASN A 235 11.73 -7.79 5.10
CA ASN A 235 10.66 -7.41 6.02
C ASN A 235 10.85 -8.15 7.36
N VAL A 236 10.86 -7.40 8.46
CA VAL A 236 11.00 -7.93 9.82
C VAL A 236 9.69 -7.84 10.60
N PRO A 237 9.51 -8.63 11.69
CA PRO A 237 8.31 -8.58 12.52
C PRO A 237 7.90 -7.17 12.90
N SER A 238 6.65 -6.82 12.58
CA SER A 238 6.19 -5.44 12.65
C SER A 238 4.83 -5.32 13.36
N SER A 239 4.44 -6.29 14.19
CA SER A 239 3.19 -6.20 14.93
C SER A 239 3.18 -4.97 15.84
N VAL A 240 2.01 -4.33 15.99
CA VAL A 240 1.80 -3.19 16.90
C VAL A 240 2.21 -3.52 18.34
N LEU A 241 2.02 -4.78 18.75
CA LEU A 241 2.35 -5.27 20.10
C LEU A 241 3.86 -5.25 20.40
N LEU A 242 4.70 -5.38 19.36
CA LEU A 242 6.16 -5.36 19.54
C LEU A 242 6.69 -3.95 19.84
N GLY A 243 5.89 -2.91 19.55
CA GLY A 243 6.21 -1.52 19.85
C GLY A 243 5.86 -1.07 21.27
N GLU A 244 5.27 -1.95 22.10
CA GLU A 244 5.06 -1.66 23.52
C GLU A 244 6.41 -1.68 24.26
N ASN A 245 6.59 -0.77 25.21
CA ASN A 245 7.70 -0.88 26.15
C ASN A 245 7.50 -2.16 26.97
N PRO A 246 8.54 -3.00 27.15
CA PRO A 246 8.40 -4.14 28.05
C PRO A 246 7.99 -3.60 29.44
N CYS A 247 6.89 -4.13 29.97
CA CYS A 247 6.53 -3.95 31.38
C CYS A 247 7.63 -4.48 32.30
#